data_AF-A0ABD4ED87-F1
#
_entry.id   AF-A0ABD4ED87-F1
#
_cell.length_a   1.000
_cell.length_b   1.000
_cell.length_c   1.000
_cell.angle_alpha   90.00
_cell.angle_beta   90.00
_cell.angle_gamma   90.00
#
_symmetry.space_group_name_H-M   'P 1'
#
loop_
_entity.id
_entity.type
_entity.pdbx_description
1 polymer ?
#
loop_
_entity_poly.entity_id
_entity_poly.type
_entity_poly.pdbx_seq_one_letter_code
_entity_poly.pdbx_strand_id
1 'polypeptide(L)'
;MFVDRSANMRKFTVISIILCCLLLVSCSNDEQSAAKQFEKDLAPAEAKQEDVEKVMDSIQLKQIEQLSNTDTTDKNKKDFEILQKDMHRHLLPTFEKYEKLAKSTPAKTKEAKALKKDYLATVKQKRAKINELMDFIELCNKSIKANEEILDYTKVFEKKRSKVEEDIKNAQNQEDAKQLTLKLENNNEDLKNAAKKYLNNSQKAHPEDEVDRHIIPLIKKQILDINQTNITDKNVNSARKNAIEMYYSLQNYYETRVTTIKLSNQIKKINVEQLPKEGKDLSKLDDDFYQRLKQKQH
;
A
#
# COMPACT_ATOMS: atom_id res chain seq x y z
N MET A 1 24.10 -82.49 31.22
CA MET A 1 23.47 -81.52 32.15
C MET A 1 23.36 -80.17 31.42
N PHE A 2 22.45 -80.07 30.45
CA PHE A 2 22.20 -78.83 29.71
C PHE A 2 21.08 -78.08 30.44
N VAL A 3 21.47 -77.18 31.34
CA VAL A 3 20.53 -76.27 31.97
C VAL A 3 20.16 -75.20 30.97
N ASP A 4 18.86 -75.10 30.73
CA ASP A 4 18.16 -74.20 29.82
C ASP A 4 18.54 -72.72 30.03
N ARG A 5 19.57 -72.26 29.31
CA ARG A 5 19.97 -70.83 29.24
C ARG A 5 19.16 -70.05 28.20
N SER A 6 18.36 -70.73 27.37
CA SER A 6 17.61 -70.11 26.28
C SER A 6 16.38 -69.33 26.78
N ALA A 7 15.72 -69.85 27.81
CA ALA A 7 14.53 -69.24 28.41
C ALA A 7 14.84 -67.94 29.17
N ASN A 8 16.01 -67.84 29.82
CA ASN A 8 16.40 -66.64 30.58
C ASN A 8 16.86 -65.49 29.66
N MET A 9 17.60 -65.76 28.57
CA MET A 9 17.97 -64.70 27.63
C MET A 9 16.74 -64.10 26.93
N ARG A 10 15.77 -64.91 26.48
CA ARG A 10 14.50 -64.41 25.90
C ARG A 10 13.71 -63.54 26.88
N LYS A 11 13.69 -63.87 28.18
CA LYS A 11 13.03 -63.04 29.21
C LYS A 11 13.73 -61.68 29.39
N PHE A 12 15.07 -61.65 29.38
CA PHE A 12 15.82 -60.39 29.46
C PHE A 12 15.66 -59.51 28.20
N THR A 13 15.57 -60.10 27.00
CA THR A 13 15.34 -59.33 25.76
C THR A 13 13.92 -58.74 25.70
N VAL A 14 12.90 -59.50 26.15
CA VAL A 14 11.50 -59.03 26.18
C VAL A 14 11.30 -57.92 27.22
N ILE A 15 11.93 -58.03 28.41
CA ILE A 15 11.86 -56.99 29.44
C ILE A 15 12.54 -55.68 28.97
N SER A 16 13.66 -55.76 28.24
CA SER A 16 14.33 -54.56 27.70
C SER A 16 13.53 -53.87 26.60
N ILE A 17 12.76 -54.61 25.78
CA ILE A 17 11.88 -54.04 24.76
C ILE A 17 10.65 -53.38 25.40
N ILE A 18 10.06 -53.99 26.44
CA ILE A 18 8.93 -53.41 27.19
C ILE A 18 9.36 -52.12 27.90
N LEU A 19 10.57 -52.06 28.47
CA LEU A 19 11.11 -50.86 29.10
C LEU A 19 11.33 -49.72 28.08
N CYS A 20 11.81 -50.03 26.87
CA CYS A 20 11.91 -49.06 25.77
C CYS A 20 10.53 -48.58 25.28
N CYS A 21 9.53 -49.47 25.19
CA CYS A 21 8.16 -49.08 24.84
C CYS A 21 7.51 -48.17 25.89
N LEU A 22 7.78 -48.40 27.18
CA LEU A 22 7.28 -47.55 28.27
C LEU A 22 7.90 -46.14 28.27
N LEU A 23 9.17 -46.01 27.89
CA LEU A 23 9.83 -44.70 27.71
C LEU A 23 9.26 -43.94 26.50
N LEU A 24 8.84 -44.64 25.44
CA LEU A 24 8.17 -44.02 24.29
C LEU A 24 6.76 -43.53 24.62
N VAL A 25 6.02 -44.26 25.48
CA VAL A 25 4.67 -43.86 25.95
C VAL A 25 4.72 -42.67 26.91
N SER A 26 5.79 -42.49 27.70
CA SER A 26 5.93 -41.29 28.54
C SER A 26 6.22 -40.04 27.71
N CYS A 27 7.06 -40.14 26.68
CA CYS A 27 7.32 -39.03 25.76
C CYS A 27 6.06 -38.58 25.00
N SER A 28 5.20 -39.51 24.55
CA SER A 28 3.95 -39.15 23.86
C SER A 28 2.92 -38.48 24.78
N ASN A 29 2.81 -38.92 26.03
CA ASN A 29 1.91 -38.29 27.01
C ASN A 29 2.35 -36.87 27.39
N ASP A 30 3.66 -36.64 27.48
CA ASP A 30 4.23 -35.31 27.77
C ASP A 30 4.00 -34.32 26.61
N GLU A 31 4.07 -34.80 25.36
CA GLU A 31 3.80 -33.99 24.16
C GLU A 31 2.31 -33.60 24.05
N GLN A 32 1.39 -34.56 24.23
CA GLN A 32 -0.06 -34.27 24.23
C GLN A 32 -0.47 -33.32 25.36
N SER A 33 0.09 -33.49 26.56
CA SER A 33 -0.12 -32.59 27.68
C SER A 33 0.40 -31.17 27.38
N ALA A 34 1.58 -31.06 26.76
CA ALA A 34 2.15 -29.78 26.35
C ALA A 34 1.30 -29.06 25.29
N ALA A 35 0.73 -29.77 24.32
CA ALA A 35 -0.13 -29.20 23.30
C ALA A 35 -1.44 -28.64 23.90
N LYS A 36 -2.10 -29.39 24.79
CA LYS A 36 -3.30 -28.93 25.50
C LYS A 36 -3.03 -27.75 26.42
N GLN A 37 -1.89 -27.77 27.13
CA GLN A 37 -1.50 -26.64 27.98
C GLN A 37 -1.19 -25.39 27.13
N PHE A 38 -0.52 -25.56 25.99
CA PHE A 38 -0.22 -24.45 25.10
C PHE A 38 -1.49 -23.81 24.51
N GLU A 39 -2.49 -24.60 24.13
CA GLU A 39 -3.82 -24.10 23.72
C GLU A 39 -4.47 -23.26 24.84
N LYS A 40 -4.46 -23.75 26.09
CA LYS A 40 -4.97 -22.98 27.23
C LYS A 40 -4.21 -21.67 27.45
N ASP A 41 -2.88 -21.69 27.27
CA ASP A 41 -2.02 -20.53 27.41
C ASP A 41 -2.22 -19.51 26.27
N LEU A 42 -2.80 -19.91 25.12
CA LEU A 42 -3.15 -19.03 24.01
C LEU A 42 -4.45 -18.25 24.22
N ALA A 43 -5.37 -18.73 25.06
CA ALA A 43 -6.70 -18.13 25.23
C ALA A 43 -6.72 -16.59 25.44
N PRO A 44 -5.78 -15.96 26.19
CA PRO A 44 -5.73 -14.50 26.28
C PRO A 44 -5.39 -13.80 24.96
N ALA A 45 -4.53 -14.40 24.13
CA ALA A 45 -4.21 -13.89 22.80
C ALA A 45 -5.39 -14.09 21.84
N GLU A 46 -6.04 -15.25 21.88
CA GLU A 46 -7.23 -15.55 21.07
C GLU A 46 -8.39 -14.58 21.37
N ALA A 47 -8.64 -14.28 22.65
CA ALA A 47 -9.62 -13.27 23.02
C ALA A 47 -9.30 -11.88 22.43
N LYS A 48 -8.01 -11.53 22.29
CA LYS A 48 -7.60 -10.29 21.60
C LYS A 48 -7.62 -10.38 20.10
N GLN A 49 -7.49 -11.56 19.53
CA GLN A 49 -7.76 -11.76 18.12
C GLN A 49 -9.24 -11.51 17.80
N GLU A 50 -10.18 -12.01 18.62
CA GLU A 50 -11.60 -11.71 18.42
C GLU A 50 -11.88 -10.20 18.47
N ASP A 51 -11.16 -9.43 19.31
CA ASP A 51 -11.25 -7.97 19.32
C ASP A 51 -10.78 -7.37 17.98
N VAL A 52 -9.69 -7.89 17.38
CA VAL A 52 -9.23 -7.49 16.04
C VAL A 52 -10.32 -7.75 15.01
N GLU A 53 -10.93 -8.94 15.04
CA GLU A 53 -11.98 -9.34 14.11
C GLU A 53 -13.20 -8.42 14.20
N LYS A 54 -13.67 -8.12 15.42
CA LYS A 54 -14.78 -7.19 15.66
C LYS A 54 -14.46 -5.77 15.18
N VAL A 55 -13.24 -5.28 15.43
CA VAL A 55 -12.82 -3.97 14.93
C VAL A 55 -12.80 -3.98 13.41
N MET A 56 -12.25 -5.02 12.80
CA MET A 56 -12.21 -5.14 11.35
C MET A 56 -13.60 -5.18 10.72
N ASP A 57 -14.54 -5.93 11.29
CA ASP A 57 -15.94 -6.00 10.83
C ASP A 57 -16.69 -4.67 11.01
N SER A 58 -16.25 -3.83 11.96
CA SER A 58 -16.82 -2.49 12.17
C SER A 58 -16.33 -1.46 11.14
N ILE A 59 -15.16 -1.71 10.51
CA ILE A 59 -14.62 -0.86 9.45
C ILE A 59 -15.27 -1.29 8.13
N GLN A 60 -15.78 -0.34 7.34
CA GLN A 60 -16.51 -0.63 6.10
C GLN A 60 -15.61 -1.05 4.92
N LEU A 61 -14.66 -1.97 5.15
CA LEU A 61 -13.63 -2.40 4.20
C LEU A 61 -14.19 -3.05 2.93
N LYS A 62 -15.42 -3.59 2.97
CA LYS A 62 -16.10 -4.14 1.78
C LYS A 62 -16.31 -3.10 0.68
N GLN A 63 -16.35 -1.82 1.01
CA GLN A 63 -16.55 -0.75 0.04
C GLN A 63 -15.30 -0.46 -0.80
N ILE A 64 -14.13 -0.97 -0.39
CA ILE A 64 -12.85 -0.68 -1.04
C ILE A 64 -12.85 -1.05 -2.53
N GLU A 65 -13.47 -2.16 -2.90
CA GLU A 65 -13.54 -2.61 -4.30
C GLU A 65 -14.36 -1.62 -5.16
N GLN A 66 -15.53 -1.20 -4.68
CA GLN A 66 -16.38 -0.23 -5.36
C GLN A 66 -15.71 1.16 -5.44
N LEU A 67 -15.08 1.59 -4.35
CA LEU A 67 -14.39 2.87 -4.27
C LEU A 67 -13.15 2.92 -5.18
N SER A 68 -12.49 1.77 -5.42
CA SER A 68 -11.31 1.67 -6.29
C SER A 68 -11.62 1.67 -7.78
N ASN A 69 -12.84 1.28 -8.16
CA ASN A 69 -13.27 1.10 -9.55
C ASN A 69 -14.14 2.25 -10.08
N THR A 70 -14.41 3.28 -9.27
CA THR A 70 -15.25 4.42 -9.65
C THR A 70 -14.42 5.68 -9.84
N ASP A 71 -14.92 6.61 -10.66
CA ASP A 71 -14.28 7.91 -10.86
C ASP A 71 -14.05 8.62 -9.51
N THR A 72 -12.94 9.33 -9.39
CA THR A 72 -12.59 10.05 -8.15
C THR A 72 -13.62 11.16 -7.87
N THR A 73 -14.39 11.01 -6.78
CA THR A 73 -15.35 12.02 -6.29
C THR A 73 -14.99 12.50 -4.88
N ASP A 74 -15.52 13.67 -4.46
CA ASP A 74 -15.40 14.18 -3.08
C ASP A 74 -15.88 13.17 -2.03
N LYS A 75 -16.86 12.32 -2.39
CA LYS A 75 -17.37 11.26 -1.53
C LYS A 75 -16.32 10.16 -1.37
N ASN A 76 -15.78 9.65 -2.48
CA ASN A 76 -14.76 8.59 -2.45
C ASN A 76 -13.53 9.02 -1.62
N LYS A 77 -13.14 10.30 -1.70
CA LYS A 77 -12.09 10.87 -0.86
C LYS A 77 -12.38 10.73 0.64
N LYS A 78 -13.54 11.21 1.08
CA LYS A 78 -13.93 11.15 2.50
C LYS A 78 -13.99 9.71 2.99
N ASP A 79 -14.50 8.80 2.18
CA ASP A 79 -14.62 7.38 2.52
C ASP A 79 -13.22 6.76 2.72
N PHE A 80 -12.28 6.95 1.79
CA PHE A 80 -10.90 6.45 1.97
C PHE A 80 -10.13 7.14 3.11
N GLU A 81 -10.36 8.42 3.37
CA GLU A 81 -9.77 9.10 4.53
C GLU A 81 -10.29 8.53 5.86
N ILE A 82 -11.58 8.20 5.94
CA ILE A 82 -12.19 7.55 7.10
C ILE A 82 -11.58 6.16 7.28
N LEU A 83 -11.54 5.35 6.22
CA LEU A 83 -10.91 4.02 6.26
C LEU A 83 -9.46 4.10 6.76
N GLN A 84 -8.65 5.02 6.24
CA GLN A 84 -7.26 5.19 6.68
C GLN A 84 -7.16 5.57 8.16
N LYS A 85 -8.05 6.45 8.64
CA LYS A 85 -8.10 6.86 10.05
C LYS A 85 -8.50 5.69 10.95
N ASP A 86 -9.52 4.92 10.56
CA ASP A 86 -10.01 3.81 11.37
C ASP A 86 -8.98 2.68 11.45
N MET A 87 -8.28 2.39 10.35
CA MET A 87 -7.18 1.44 10.33
C MET A 87 -6.06 1.85 11.29
N HIS A 88 -5.63 3.12 11.25
CA HIS A 88 -4.55 3.62 12.13
C HIS A 88 -4.95 3.77 13.60
N ARG A 89 -6.19 4.19 13.87
CA ARG A 89 -6.64 4.51 15.24
C ARG A 89 -7.22 3.29 15.96
N HIS A 90 -7.78 2.34 15.23
CA HIS A 90 -8.53 1.23 15.81
C HIS A 90 -7.92 -0.12 15.45
N LEU A 91 -7.79 -0.48 14.18
CA LEU A 91 -7.36 -1.84 13.80
C LEU A 91 -5.91 -2.10 14.20
N LEU A 92 -4.98 -1.24 13.78
CA LEU A 92 -3.55 -1.44 14.01
C LEU A 92 -3.19 -1.53 15.50
N PRO A 93 -3.65 -0.61 16.37
CA PRO A 93 -3.36 -0.71 17.81
C PRO A 93 -4.01 -1.93 18.47
N THR A 94 -5.18 -2.37 17.99
CA THR A 94 -5.83 -3.59 18.49
C THR A 94 -5.02 -4.82 18.09
N PHE A 95 -4.54 -4.87 16.85
CA PHE A 95 -3.67 -5.93 16.37
C PHE A 95 -2.34 -5.98 17.13
N GLU A 96 -1.74 -4.84 17.46
CA GLU A 96 -0.49 -4.78 18.23
C GLU A 96 -0.64 -5.34 19.65
N LYS A 97 -1.80 -5.15 20.28
CA LYS A 97 -2.12 -5.77 21.58
C LYS A 97 -2.23 -7.29 21.46
N TYR A 98 -2.94 -7.77 20.44
CA TYR A 98 -3.01 -9.20 20.10
C TYR A 98 -1.61 -9.80 19.88
N GLU A 99 -0.81 -9.18 19.00
CA GLU A 99 0.53 -9.62 18.66
C GLU A 99 1.46 -9.66 19.88
N LYS A 100 1.36 -8.67 20.77
CA LYS A 100 2.12 -8.64 22.04
C LYS A 100 1.76 -9.83 22.93
N LEU A 101 0.47 -10.14 23.07
CA LEU A 101 0.03 -11.28 23.88
C LEU A 101 0.48 -12.61 23.28
N ALA A 102 0.30 -12.80 21.98
CA ALA A 102 0.79 -14.00 21.27
C ALA A 102 2.30 -14.21 21.46
N LYS A 103 3.10 -13.13 21.39
CA LYS A 103 4.54 -13.19 21.65
C LYS A 103 4.86 -13.54 23.11
N SER A 104 4.02 -13.14 24.06
CA SER A 104 4.21 -13.40 25.49
C SER A 104 3.70 -14.77 25.96
N THR A 105 2.97 -15.53 25.13
CA THR A 105 2.45 -16.86 25.48
C THR A 105 3.57 -17.79 26.01
N PRO A 106 3.43 -18.39 27.19
CA PRO A 106 4.40 -19.33 27.74
C PRO A 106 4.66 -20.53 26.83
N ALA A 107 5.91 -20.97 26.74
CA ALA A 107 6.31 -22.16 25.98
C ALA A 107 7.54 -22.82 26.62
N LYS A 108 7.30 -23.70 27.60
CA LYS A 108 8.38 -24.30 28.41
C LYS A 108 9.01 -25.53 27.74
N THR A 109 8.18 -26.41 27.18
CA THR A 109 8.62 -27.67 26.57
C THR A 109 9.07 -27.47 25.12
N LYS A 110 9.78 -28.45 24.55
CA LYS A 110 10.18 -28.43 23.13
C LYS A 110 8.95 -28.34 22.21
N GLU A 111 7.91 -29.09 22.54
CA GLU A 111 6.65 -29.13 21.78
C GLU A 111 5.91 -27.78 21.83
N ALA A 112 5.72 -27.20 23.02
CA ALA A 112 5.09 -25.89 23.15
C ALA A 112 5.88 -24.78 22.43
N LYS A 113 7.22 -24.88 22.36
CA LYS A 113 8.06 -23.93 21.60
C LYS A 113 7.86 -24.07 20.09
N ALA A 114 7.68 -25.30 19.59
CA ALA A 114 7.37 -25.54 18.18
C ALA A 114 5.98 -24.98 17.82
N LEU A 115 4.95 -25.29 18.62
CA LEU A 115 3.61 -24.73 18.45
C LEU A 115 3.60 -23.20 18.50
N LYS A 116 4.32 -22.59 19.45
CA LYS A 116 4.47 -21.13 19.52
C LYS A 116 5.10 -20.54 18.28
N LYS A 117 6.14 -21.18 17.73
CA LYS A 117 6.79 -20.73 16.50
C LYS A 117 5.80 -20.73 15.33
N ASP A 118 5.02 -21.80 15.20
CA ASP A 118 4.03 -21.92 14.14
C ASP A 118 2.91 -20.89 14.29
N TYR A 119 2.39 -20.71 15.51
CA TYR A 119 1.37 -19.68 15.78
C TYR A 119 1.87 -18.26 15.47
N LEU A 120 3.11 -17.93 15.87
CA LEU A 120 3.71 -16.63 15.58
C LEU A 120 3.97 -16.42 14.08
N ALA A 121 4.17 -17.49 13.31
CA ALA A 121 4.23 -17.39 11.85
C ALA A 121 2.86 -16.97 11.29
N THR A 122 1.76 -17.52 11.79
CA THR A 122 0.40 -17.09 11.44
C THR A 122 0.13 -15.64 11.84
N VAL A 123 0.50 -15.23 13.06
CA VAL A 123 0.38 -13.83 13.52
C VAL A 123 1.14 -12.88 12.56
N LYS A 124 2.34 -13.26 12.13
CA LYS A 124 3.12 -12.48 11.15
C LYS A 124 2.41 -12.38 9.80
N GLN A 125 1.79 -13.45 9.32
CA GLN A 125 1.01 -13.44 8.08
C GLN A 125 -0.20 -12.49 8.18
N LYS A 126 -0.93 -12.52 9.30
CA LYS A 126 -2.02 -11.57 9.56
C LYS A 126 -1.54 -10.12 9.55
N ARG A 127 -0.41 -9.82 10.20
CA ARG A 127 0.19 -8.46 10.16
C ARG A 127 0.51 -8.03 8.74
N ALA A 128 1.09 -8.92 7.94
CA ALA A 128 1.40 -8.63 6.55
C ALA A 128 0.14 -8.31 5.73
N LYS A 129 -0.95 -9.06 5.94
CA LYS A 129 -2.23 -8.80 5.27
C LYS A 129 -2.91 -7.50 5.70
N ILE A 130 -2.82 -7.13 6.97
CA ILE A 130 -3.29 -5.82 7.45
C ILE A 130 -2.45 -4.69 6.83
N ASN A 131 -1.13 -4.84 6.77
CA ASN A 131 -0.27 -3.84 6.14
C ASN A 131 -0.55 -3.71 4.64
N GLU A 132 -0.76 -4.82 3.92
CA GLU A 132 -1.12 -4.80 2.49
C GLU A 132 -2.42 -4.02 2.23
N LEU A 133 -3.42 -4.20 3.11
CA LEU A 133 -4.67 -3.45 3.09
C LEU A 133 -4.46 -1.95 3.37
N MET A 134 -3.61 -1.61 4.35
CA MET A 134 -3.27 -0.22 4.67
C MET A 134 -2.54 0.47 3.52
N ASP A 135 -1.55 -0.19 2.93
CA ASP A 135 -0.78 0.31 1.80
C ASP A 135 -1.71 0.58 0.61
N PHE A 136 -2.66 -0.32 0.35
CA PHE A 136 -3.69 -0.12 -0.67
C PHE A 136 -4.52 1.14 -0.43
N ILE A 137 -5.07 1.31 0.77
CA ILE A 137 -5.89 2.48 1.14
C ILE A 137 -5.06 3.77 1.01
N GLU A 138 -3.79 3.76 1.44
CA GLU A 138 -2.91 4.90 1.32
C GLU A 138 -2.62 5.26 -0.15
N LEU A 139 -2.39 4.27 -1.01
CA LEU A 139 -2.21 4.48 -2.44
C LEU A 139 -3.46 5.12 -3.08
N CYS A 140 -4.66 4.65 -2.72
CA CYS A 140 -5.91 5.26 -3.16
C CYS A 140 -6.02 6.74 -2.73
N ASN A 141 -5.76 7.05 -1.45
CA ASN A 141 -5.76 8.43 -0.96
C ASN A 141 -4.74 9.32 -1.69
N LYS A 142 -3.52 8.81 -1.94
CA LYS A 142 -2.50 9.53 -2.72
C LYS A 142 -2.96 9.78 -4.16
N SER A 143 -3.59 8.78 -4.79
CA SER A 143 -4.09 8.90 -6.17
C SER A 143 -5.19 9.95 -6.26
N ILE A 144 -6.13 9.97 -5.31
CA ILE A 144 -7.21 10.95 -5.25
C ILE A 144 -6.63 12.36 -5.10
N LYS A 145 -5.70 12.55 -4.15
CA LYS A 145 -5.06 13.85 -3.91
C LYS A 145 -4.31 14.36 -5.15
N ALA A 146 -3.53 13.50 -5.81
CA ALA A 146 -2.80 13.88 -7.01
C ALA A 146 -3.75 14.29 -8.17
N ASN A 147 -4.92 13.65 -8.28
CA ASN A 147 -5.94 14.06 -9.25
C ASN A 147 -6.56 15.43 -8.91
N GLU A 148 -6.79 15.74 -7.63
CA GLU A 148 -7.24 17.07 -7.20
C GLU A 148 -6.19 18.15 -7.51
N GLU A 149 -4.92 17.87 -7.24
CA GLU A 149 -3.81 18.78 -7.55
C GLU A 149 -3.77 19.11 -9.05
N ILE A 150 -3.96 18.11 -9.93
CA ILE A 150 -4.08 18.31 -11.39
C ILE A 150 -5.19 19.31 -11.75
N LEU A 151 -6.38 19.18 -11.12
CA LEU A 151 -7.49 20.09 -11.36
C LEU A 151 -7.17 21.50 -10.88
N ASP A 152 -6.52 21.64 -9.73
CA ASP A 152 -6.13 22.93 -9.19
C ASP A 152 -5.06 23.63 -10.03
N TYR A 153 -4.05 22.89 -10.53
CA TYR A 153 -3.08 23.44 -11.48
C TYR A 153 -3.75 23.90 -12.77
N THR A 154 -4.77 23.19 -13.25
CA THR A 154 -5.56 23.58 -14.43
C THR A 154 -6.30 24.89 -14.18
N LYS A 155 -6.94 25.05 -13.00
CA LYS A 155 -7.61 26.31 -12.63
C LYS A 155 -6.62 27.48 -12.56
N VAL A 156 -5.44 27.25 -11.99
CA VAL A 156 -4.39 28.29 -11.92
C VAL A 156 -3.91 28.66 -13.32
N PHE A 157 -3.66 27.67 -14.18
CA PHE A 157 -3.28 27.87 -15.58
C PHE A 157 -4.30 28.77 -16.30
N GLU A 158 -5.59 28.41 -16.26
CA GLU A 158 -6.65 29.17 -16.94
C GLU A 158 -6.78 30.59 -16.39
N LYS A 159 -6.75 30.75 -15.07
CA LYS A 159 -6.78 32.07 -14.42
C LYS A 159 -5.60 32.94 -14.86
N LYS A 160 -4.41 32.36 -15.01
CA LYS A 160 -3.21 33.08 -15.43
C LYS A 160 -3.25 33.40 -16.92
N ARG A 161 -3.72 32.47 -17.76
CA ARG A 161 -3.95 32.69 -19.19
C ARG A 161 -4.86 33.89 -19.43
N SER A 162 -6.02 33.95 -18.76
CA SER A 162 -6.94 35.09 -18.91
C SER A 162 -6.30 36.43 -18.53
N LYS A 163 -5.45 36.46 -17.51
CA LYS A 163 -4.69 37.68 -17.15
C LYS A 163 -3.65 38.06 -18.19
N VAL A 164 -2.97 37.07 -18.78
CA VAL A 164 -2.04 37.31 -19.90
C VAL A 164 -2.78 37.96 -21.07
N GLU A 165 -3.93 37.41 -21.45
CA GLU A 165 -4.76 37.93 -22.54
C GLU A 165 -5.25 39.36 -22.26
N GLU A 166 -5.71 39.63 -21.04
CA GLU A 166 -6.15 40.96 -20.60
C GLU A 166 -5.00 41.98 -20.63
N ASP A 167 -3.85 41.62 -20.06
CA ASP A 167 -2.68 42.49 -19.98
C ASP A 167 -2.11 42.81 -21.38
N ILE A 168 -2.07 41.81 -22.30
CA ILE A 168 -1.66 42.00 -23.70
C ILE A 168 -2.63 42.94 -24.44
N LYS A 169 -3.94 42.77 -24.23
CA LYS A 169 -4.96 43.62 -24.86
C LYS A 169 -4.82 45.09 -24.43
N ASN A 170 -4.38 45.33 -23.20
CA ASN A 170 -4.22 46.67 -22.63
C ASN A 170 -2.82 47.28 -22.86
N ALA A 171 -1.95 46.60 -23.63
CA ALA A 171 -0.59 47.07 -23.90
C ALA A 171 -0.58 48.40 -24.66
N GLN A 172 0.33 49.29 -24.27
CA GLN A 172 0.60 50.53 -25.00
C GLN A 172 1.66 50.30 -26.07
N ASN A 173 2.69 49.51 -25.77
CA ASN A 173 3.69 49.07 -26.74
C ASN A 173 3.22 47.80 -27.48
N GLN A 174 2.80 47.97 -28.72
CA GLN A 174 2.32 46.87 -29.57
C GLN A 174 3.44 45.91 -30.01
N GLU A 175 4.69 46.37 -30.09
CA GLU A 175 5.81 45.51 -30.47
C GLU A 175 6.16 44.54 -29.32
N ASP A 176 6.23 45.05 -28.09
CA ASP A 176 6.42 44.21 -26.89
C ASP A 176 5.30 43.16 -26.79
N ALA A 177 4.05 43.58 -27.01
CA ALA A 177 2.88 42.70 -27.00
C ALA A 177 2.99 41.60 -28.06
N LYS A 178 3.32 41.97 -29.31
CA LYS A 178 3.50 41.03 -30.42
C LYS A 178 4.64 40.05 -30.16
N GLN A 179 5.78 40.52 -29.64
CA GLN A 179 6.93 39.70 -29.32
C GLN A 179 6.58 38.63 -28.28
N LEU A 180 5.88 39.01 -27.20
CA LEU A 180 5.47 38.06 -26.17
C LEU A 180 4.45 37.07 -26.73
N THR A 181 3.43 37.52 -27.46
CA THR A 181 2.40 36.65 -28.07
C THR A 181 3.02 35.58 -28.96
N LEU A 182 3.86 35.97 -29.92
CA LEU A 182 4.51 35.02 -30.83
C LEU A 182 5.35 33.97 -30.09
N LYS A 183 6.03 34.39 -29.01
CA LYS A 183 6.80 33.46 -28.18
C LYS A 183 5.89 32.43 -27.48
N LEU A 184 4.76 32.88 -26.93
CA LEU A 184 3.80 31.99 -26.27
C LEU A 184 3.14 31.02 -27.27
N GLU A 185 2.81 31.49 -28.47
CA GLU A 185 2.25 30.66 -29.55
C GLU A 185 3.23 29.59 -30.02
N ASN A 186 4.49 29.98 -30.29
CA ASN A 186 5.54 29.04 -30.68
C ASN A 186 5.78 27.99 -29.59
N ASN A 187 5.85 28.41 -28.32
CA ASN A 187 6.02 27.49 -27.21
C ASN A 187 4.86 26.49 -27.10
N ASN A 188 3.61 26.94 -27.33
CA ASN A 188 2.44 26.08 -27.32
C ASN A 188 2.48 25.03 -28.45
N GLU A 189 2.86 25.44 -29.66
CA GLU A 189 3.01 24.49 -30.79
C GLU A 189 4.14 23.49 -30.54
N ASP A 190 5.29 23.92 -29.97
CA ASP A 190 6.37 23.02 -29.57
C ASP A 190 5.90 21.97 -28.56
N LEU A 191 5.15 22.40 -27.53
CA LEU A 191 4.60 21.50 -26.51
C LEU A 191 3.60 20.51 -27.10
N LYS A 192 2.70 20.98 -27.97
CA LYS A 192 1.72 20.14 -28.67
C LYS A 192 2.40 19.09 -29.54
N ASN A 193 3.44 19.49 -30.27
CA ASN A 193 4.24 18.57 -31.10
C ASN A 193 5.01 17.56 -30.25
N ALA A 194 5.62 17.99 -29.14
CA ALA A 194 6.29 17.10 -28.20
C ALA A 194 5.31 16.10 -27.57
N ALA A 195 4.15 16.55 -27.10
CA ALA A 195 3.11 15.69 -26.56
C ALA A 195 2.62 14.67 -27.59
N LYS A 196 2.33 15.11 -28.83
CA LYS A 196 1.93 14.22 -29.93
C LYS A 196 3.00 13.17 -30.24
N LYS A 197 4.28 13.55 -30.24
CA LYS A 197 5.39 12.66 -30.58
C LYS A 197 5.68 11.65 -29.47
N TYR A 198 5.67 12.08 -28.21
CA TYR A 198 6.18 11.29 -27.10
C TYR A 198 5.09 10.64 -26.23
N LEU A 199 3.90 11.24 -26.15
CA LEU A 199 2.82 10.79 -25.26
C LEU A 199 1.67 10.06 -25.97
N ASN A 200 1.41 10.34 -27.26
CA ASN A 200 0.28 9.71 -27.98
C ASN A 200 0.55 8.29 -28.49
N ASN A 201 1.74 7.72 -28.26
CA ASN A 201 2.03 6.34 -28.65
C ASN A 201 1.72 5.40 -27.47
N SER A 202 0.54 4.77 -27.52
CA SER A 202 0.01 3.85 -26.50
C SER A 202 0.81 2.55 -26.32
N GLN A 203 1.87 2.31 -27.10
CA GLN A 203 2.71 1.13 -27.01
C GLN A 203 3.96 1.29 -26.14
N LYS A 204 4.24 2.49 -25.60
CA LYS A 204 5.41 2.69 -24.72
C LYS A 204 5.13 2.15 -23.32
N ALA A 205 6.03 1.29 -22.83
CA ALA A 205 5.93 0.66 -21.50
C ALA A 205 6.00 1.66 -20.33
N HIS A 206 6.66 2.81 -20.53
CA HIS A 206 6.91 3.83 -19.51
C HIS A 206 6.61 5.25 -20.04
N PRO A 207 5.33 5.62 -20.21
CA PRO A 207 4.95 6.98 -20.63
C PRO A 207 5.41 8.05 -19.62
N GLU A 208 5.57 7.69 -18.34
CA GLU A 208 6.13 8.56 -17.30
C GLU A 208 7.55 9.05 -17.63
N ASP A 209 8.41 8.18 -18.18
CA ASP A 209 9.79 8.51 -18.53
C ASP A 209 9.86 9.48 -19.70
N GLU A 210 8.86 9.47 -20.58
CA GLU A 210 8.78 10.38 -21.72
C GLU A 210 8.44 11.81 -21.28
N VAL A 211 7.58 11.95 -20.28
CA VAL A 211 7.26 13.25 -19.68
C VAL A 211 8.52 13.86 -19.05
N ASP A 212 9.23 13.08 -18.23
CA ASP A 212 10.43 13.54 -17.54
C ASP A 212 11.58 13.87 -18.50
N ARG A 213 11.73 13.11 -19.60
CA ARG A 213 12.81 13.32 -20.58
C ARG A 213 12.55 14.41 -21.61
N HIS A 214 11.30 14.63 -21.99
CA HIS A 214 10.99 15.48 -23.15
C HIS A 214 10.08 16.65 -22.83
N ILE A 215 9.10 16.48 -21.94
CA ILE A 215 8.09 17.52 -21.68
C ILE A 215 8.59 18.48 -20.60
N ILE A 216 9.03 17.98 -19.45
CA ILE A 216 9.50 18.83 -18.34
C ILE A 216 10.70 19.70 -18.74
N PRO A 217 11.75 19.19 -19.44
CA PRO A 217 12.87 20.02 -19.87
C PRO A 217 12.45 21.10 -20.87
N LEU A 218 11.50 20.80 -21.76
CA LEU A 218 10.97 21.78 -22.71
C LEU A 218 10.24 22.92 -21.98
N ILE A 219 9.37 22.60 -21.03
CA ILE A 219 8.67 23.61 -20.21
C ILE A 219 9.68 24.47 -19.44
N LYS A 220 10.70 23.88 -18.82
CA LYS A 220 11.75 24.61 -18.10
C LYS A 220 12.51 25.57 -19.00
N LYS A 221 12.86 25.13 -20.21
CA LYS A 221 13.49 25.99 -21.23
C LYS A 221 12.58 27.16 -21.58
N GLN A 222 11.29 26.90 -21.82
CA GLN A 222 10.31 27.93 -22.18
C GLN A 222 10.10 28.95 -21.06
N ILE A 223 10.09 28.54 -19.79
CA ILE A 223 10.06 29.44 -18.63
C ILE A 223 11.26 30.39 -18.65
N LEU A 224 12.47 29.86 -18.84
CA LEU A 224 13.70 30.66 -18.92
C LEU A 224 13.64 31.65 -20.09
N ASP A 225 13.24 31.18 -21.27
CA ASP A 225 13.17 31.98 -22.49
C ASP A 225 12.11 33.10 -22.40
N ILE A 226 10.99 32.88 -21.70
CA ILE A 226 9.99 33.92 -21.39
C ILE A 226 10.57 34.91 -20.37
N ASN A 227 11.23 34.41 -19.32
CA ASN A 227 11.82 35.27 -18.30
C ASN A 227 12.94 36.18 -18.83
N GLN A 228 13.66 35.76 -19.87
CA GLN A 228 14.70 36.56 -20.53
C GLN A 228 14.16 37.51 -21.60
N THR A 229 12.85 37.51 -21.86
CA THR A 229 12.26 38.41 -22.85
C THR A 229 12.30 39.85 -22.34
N ASN A 230 13.00 40.72 -23.07
CA ASN A 230 13.10 42.14 -22.75
C ASN A 230 11.78 42.83 -23.07
N ILE A 231 11.13 43.39 -22.05
CA ILE A 231 9.81 44.05 -22.16
C ILE A 231 9.87 45.36 -21.40
N THR A 232 9.46 46.43 -22.05
CA THR A 232 9.44 47.79 -21.52
C THR A 232 8.04 48.21 -21.06
N ASP A 233 7.00 47.71 -21.71
CA ASP A 233 5.61 48.00 -21.37
C ASP A 233 5.20 47.33 -20.05
N LYS A 234 4.56 48.11 -19.17
CA LYS A 234 4.15 47.65 -17.85
C LYS A 234 3.12 46.52 -17.90
N ASN A 235 2.13 46.62 -18.78
CA ASN A 235 1.08 45.62 -18.94
C ASN A 235 1.67 44.37 -19.57
N VAL A 236 2.49 44.49 -20.61
CA VAL A 236 3.17 43.33 -21.21
C VAL A 236 4.13 42.66 -20.22
N ASN A 237 4.79 43.42 -19.35
CA ASN A 237 5.64 42.83 -18.31
C ASN A 237 4.81 42.11 -17.23
N SER A 238 3.60 42.57 -16.92
CA SER A 238 2.63 41.85 -16.10
C SER A 238 2.18 40.55 -16.79
N ALA A 239 1.85 40.61 -18.08
CA ALA A 239 1.54 39.45 -18.90
C ALA A 239 2.69 38.42 -18.85
N ARG A 240 3.94 38.87 -19.03
CA ARG A 240 5.13 38.00 -18.95
C ARG A 240 5.23 37.28 -17.60
N LYS A 241 4.99 37.97 -16.48
CA LYS A 241 4.98 37.35 -15.14
C LYS A 241 3.85 36.33 -14.99
N ASN A 242 2.64 36.68 -15.41
CA ASN A 242 1.50 35.75 -15.39
C ASN A 242 1.75 34.54 -16.29
N ALA A 243 2.41 34.71 -17.45
CA ALA A 243 2.80 33.62 -18.33
C ALA A 243 3.82 32.69 -17.65
N ILE A 244 4.82 33.23 -16.94
CA ILE A 244 5.76 32.39 -16.16
C ILE A 244 5.02 31.53 -15.14
N GLU A 245 4.08 32.11 -14.39
CA GLU A 245 3.25 31.35 -13.43
C GLU A 245 2.34 30.32 -14.12
N MET A 246 1.81 30.65 -15.31
CA MET A 246 1.04 29.72 -16.15
C MET A 246 1.90 28.50 -16.53
N TYR A 247 3.16 28.71 -16.94
CA TYR A 247 4.07 27.61 -17.29
C TYR A 247 4.54 26.80 -16.08
N TYR A 248 4.73 27.42 -14.90
CA TYR A 248 4.96 26.65 -13.66
C TYR A 248 3.77 25.77 -13.31
N SER A 249 2.54 26.26 -13.50
CA SER A 249 1.32 25.45 -13.32
C SER A 249 1.29 24.27 -14.29
N LEU A 250 1.70 24.50 -15.54
CA LEU A 250 1.83 23.43 -16.54
C LEU A 250 2.93 22.41 -16.19
N GLN A 251 4.07 22.85 -15.65
CA GLN A 251 5.12 21.96 -15.17
C GLN A 251 4.59 21.05 -14.05
N ASN A 252 3.97 21.64 -13.02
CA ASN A 252 3.42 20.91 -11.89
C ASN A 252 2.32 19.94 -12.33
N TYR A 253 1.49 20.32 -13.32
CA TYR A 253 0.51 19.43 -13.93
C TYR A 253 1.16 18.15 -14.49
N TYR A 254 2.23 18.28 -15.28
CA TYR A 254 2.90 17.12 -15.88
C TYR A 254 3.66 16.27 -14.86
N GLU A 255 4.34 16.89 -13.88
CA GLU A 255 5.01 16.17 -12.79
C GLU A 255 4.00 15.38 -11.94
N THR A 256 2.84 15.97 -11.68
CA THR A 256 1.76 15.29 -10.95
C THR A 256 1.14 14.17 -11.79
N ARG A 257 1.02 14.36 -13.11
CA ARG A 257 0.54 13.31 -14.02
C ARG A 257 1.49 12.10 -14.10
N VAL A 258 2.80 12.31 -14.00
CA VAL A 258 3.79 11.23 -13.81
C VAL A 258 3.49 10.48 -12.50
N THR A 259 3.20 11.21 -11.43
CA THR A 259 2.86 10.63 -10.13
C THR A 259 1.56 9.81 -10.19
N THR A 260 0.51 10.30 -10.85
CA THR A 260 -0.75 9.55 -10.99
C THR A 260 -0.58 8.25 -11.78
N ILE A 261 0.24 8.25 -12.84
CA ILE A 261 0.58 7.03 -13.60
C ILE A 261 1.29 6.01 -12.69
N LYS A 262 2.30 6.46 -11.93
CA LYS A 262 3.05 5.60 -10.99
C LYS A 262 2.14 5.00 -9.92
N LEU A 263 1.27 5.81 -9.32
CA LEU A 263 0.29 5.36 -8.33
C LEU A 263 -0.70 4.36 -8.94
N SER A 264 -1.24 4.63 -10.13
CA SER A 264 -2.12 3.71 -10.85
C SER A 264 -1.45 2.36 -11.10
N ASN A 265 -0.19 2.36 -11.51
CA ASN A 265 0.58 1.13 -11.73
C ASN A 265 0.85 0.36 -10.42
N GLN A 266 1.03 1.05 -9.29
CA GLN A 266 1.16 0.41 -7.97
C GLN A 266 -0.16 -0.22 -7.52
N ILE A 267 -1.28 0.52 -7.64
CA ILE A 267 -2.62 0.04 -7.28
C ILE A 267 -2.98 -1.20 -8.10
N LYS A 268 -2.74 -1.20 -9.41
CA LYS A 268 -3.04 -2.34 -10.31
C LYS A 268 -2.28 -3.62 -9.97
N LYS A 269 -1.14 -3.53 -9.26
CA LYS A 269 -0.36 -4.71 -8.84
C LYS A 269 -0.95 -5.38 -7.60
N ILE A 270 -1.83 -4.69 -6.86
CA ILE A 270 -2.45 -5.23 -5.66
C ILE A 270 -3.71 -5.98 -6.07
N ASN A 271 -3.81 -7.24 -5.64
CA ASN A 271 -5.03 -8.01 -5.82
C ASN A 271 -6.04 -7.65 -4.74
N VAL A 272 -6.92 -6.70 -5.05
CA VAL A 272 -7.94 -6.18 -4.12
C VAL A 272 -8.89 -7.28 -3.62
N GLU A 273 -9.18 -8.29 -4.44
CA GLU A 273 -10.05 -9.41 -4.05
C GLU A 273 -9.44 -10.22 -2.92
N GLN A 274 -8.10 -10.34 -2.87
CA GLN A 274 -7.35 -11.08 -1.86
C GLN A 274 -7.04 -10.28 -0.59
N LEU A 275 -7.36 -8.98 -0.55
CA LEU A 275 -7.24 -8.20 0.67
C LEU A 275 -8.29 -8.63 1.69
N PRO A 276 -7.94 -8.72 2.98
CA PRO A 276 -8.90 -9.10 4.01
C PRO A 276 -9.92 -7.96 4.18
N LYS A 277 -11.22 -8.28 4.23
CA LYS A 277 -12.32 -7.30 4.32
C LYS A 277 -13.17 -7.47 5.58
N GLU A 278 -13.10 -8.64 6.20
CA GLU A 278 -13.81 -9.01 7.42
C GLU A 278 -12.87 -9.75 8.38
N GLY A 279 -13.20 -9.76 9.67
CA GLY A 279 -12.45 -10.49 10.69
C GLY A 279 -12.21 -11.96 10.31
N LYS A 280 -13.24 -12.62 9.75
CA LYS A 280 -13.17 -14.00 9.28
C LYS A 280 -12.08 -14.24 8.22
N ASP A 281 -11.69 -13.23 7.44
CA ASP A 281 -10.64 -13.38 6.43
C ASP A 281 -9.26 -13.51 7.10
N LEU A 282 -9.08 -12.89 8.28
CA LEU A 282 -7.90 -13.09 9.12
C LEU A 282 -7.95 -14.42 9.87
N SER A 283 -9.11 -14.83 10.40
CA SER A 283 -9.24 -16.07 11.17
C SER A 283 -8.94 -17.32 10.34
N LYS A 284 -9.30 -17.32 9.04
CA LYS A 284 -8.96 -18.41 8.11
C LYS A 284 -7.45 -18.69 8.02
N LEU A 285 -6.60 -17.72 8.34
CA LEU A 285 -5.14 -17.93 8.36
C LEU A 285 -4.70 -18.84 9.51
N ASP A 286 -5.55 -19.06 10.51
CA ASP A 286 -5.27 -19.97 11.63
C ASP A 286 -5.62 -21.42 11.34
N ASP A 287 -6.39 -21.72 10.28
CA ASP A 287 -6.91 -23.05 10.00
C ASP A 287 -5.79 -24.11 10.02
N ASP A 288 -4.70 -23.83 9.30
CA ASP A 288 -3.52 -24.70 9.24
C ASP A 288 -2.86 -24.93 10.60
N PHE A 289 -2.81 -23.90 11.45
CA PHE A 289 -2.25 -24.01 12.80
C PHE A 289 -3.15 -24.88 13.67
N TYR A 290 -4.46 -24.63 13.70
CA TYR A 290 -5.39 -25.38 14.54
C TYR A 290 -5.53 -26.85 14.08
N GLN A 291 -5.44 -27.13 12.77
CA GLN A 291 -5.38 -28.50 12.29
C GLN A 291 -4.14 -29.25 12.82
N ARG A 292 -2.97 -28.61 12.80
CA ARG A 292 -1.72 -29.19 13.36
C ARG A 292 -1.78 -29.32 14.88
N LEU A 293 -2.33 -28.32 15.57
CA LEU A 293 -2.52 -28.37 17.03
C LEU A 293 -3.38 -29.57 17.42
N LYS A 294 -4.51 -29.76 16.74
CA LYS A 294 -5.43 -30.89 16.98
C LYS A 294 -4.76 -32.25 16.75
N GLN A 295 -3.94 -32.38 15.69
CA GLN A 295 -3.17 -33.61 15.45
C GLN A 295 -2.20 -33.95 16.59
N LYS A 296 -1.64 -32.93 17.24
CA LYS A 296 -0.68 -33.09 18.36
C LYS A 296 -1.35 -33.35 19.71
N GLN A 297 -2.69 -33.27 19.78
CA GLN A 297 -3.48 -33.56 20.97
C GLN A 297 -4.02 -35.00 21.01
N HIS A 298 -3.88 -35.74 19.90
CA HIS A 298 -4.32 -37.12 19.71
C HIS A 298 -3.13 -38.05 19.52
#